data_AF-A0A160TT99-F1
#
_entry.id   AF-A0A160TT99-F1
#
_cell.length_a   1.000
_cell.length_b   1.000
_cell.length_c   1.000
_cell.angle_alpha   90.00
_cell.angle_beta   90.00
_cell.angle_gamma   90.00
#
_symmetry.space_group_name_H-M   'P 1'
#
loop_
_entity.id
_entity.type
_entity.pdbx_description
1 polymer ?
#
loop_
_entity_poly.entity_id
_entity_poly.type
_entity_poly.pdbx_seq_one_letter_code
_entity_poly.pdbx_strand_id
1 'polypeptide(L)' 'MLIDGILFVYVLMGVLGGWDGKKPLTHAYIAVLTIGFMWSLFTFGLGVMLPSGIFMDPI' A
#
# COMPACT_ATOMS: atom_id res chain seq x y z
N MET A 1 5.27 5.06 5.37
CA MET A 1 5.17 5.43 3.94
C MET A 1 4.78 4.25 3.06
N LEU A 2 5.66 3.25 2.82
CA LEU A 2 5.32 2.09 1.97
C LEU A 2 4.21 1.21 2.56
N ILE A 3 4.38 0.79 3.82
CA ILE A 3 3.43 -0.08 4.50
C ILE A 3 2.10 0.64 4.74
N ASP A 4 2.12 1.94 5.09
CA ASP A 4 0.89 2.73 5.22
C ASP A 4 0.13 2.82 3.88
N GLY A 5 0.84 2.99 2.77
CA GLY A 5 0.22 2.98 1.43
C GLY A 5 -0.39 1.62 1.08
N ILE A 6 0.31 0.53 1.39
CA ILE A 6 -0.20 -0.84 1.21
C ILE A 6 -1.46 -1.05 2.07
N LEU A 7 -1.40 -0.67 3.36
CA LEU A 7 -2.50 -0.83 4.31
C LEU A 7 -3.71 0.00 3.89
N PHE A 8 -3.50 1.26 3.50
CA PHE A 8 -4.53 2.16 3.03
C PHE A 8 -5.26 1.59 1.80
N VAL A 9 -4.50 1.18 0.78
CA VAL A 9 -5.09 0.64 -0.47
C VAL A 9 -5.78 -0.70 -0.21
N TYR A 10 -5.23 -1.54 0.64
CA TYR A 10 -5.88 -2.78 1.08
C TYR A 10 -7.23 -2.53 1.75
N VAL A 11 -7.27 -1.62 2.74
CA VAL A 11 -8.51 -1.26 3.44
C VAL A 11 -9.51 -0.62 2.48
N LEU A 12 -9.06 0.28 1.61
CA LEU A 12 -9.91 0.94 0.61
C LEU A 12 -10.55 -0.07 -0.34
N MET A 13 -9.79 -1.03 -0.85
CA MET A 13 -10.35 -2.12 -1.67
C MET A 13 -11.33 -2.99 -0.88
N GLY A 14 -11.09 -3.23 0.41
CA GLY A 14 -12.06 -3.89 1.27
C GLY A 14 -13.35 -3.08 1.44
N VAL A 15 -13.24 -1.77 1.69
CA VAL A 15 -14.40 -0.86 1.85
C VAL A 15 -15.24 -0.79 0.57
N LEU A 16 -14.59 -0.73 -0.60
CA LEU A 16 -15.29 -0.56 -1.88
C LEU A 16 -15.69 -1.89 -2.54
N GLY A 17 -14.88 -2.95 -2.40
CA GLY A 17 -15.06 -4.26 -3.05
C GLY A 17 -15.65 -5.36 -2.15
N GLY A 18 -15.78 -5.08 -0.85
CA GLY A 18 -16.23 -6.02 0.17
C GLY A 18 -15.16 -7.00 0.64
N TRP A 19 -15.47 -7.76 1.69
CA TRP A 19 -14.51 -8.63 2.39
C TRP A 19 -14.81 -10.13 2.27
N ASP A 20 -15.77 -10.53 1.43
CA ASP A 20 -16.25 -11.91 1.36
C ASP A 20 -15.28 -12.89 0.67
N GLY A 21 -15.24 -14.11 1.20
CA GLY A 21 -14.54 -15.25 0.58
C GLY A 21 -13.05 -15.00 0.39
N LYS A 22 -12.57 -15.09 -0.86
CA LYS A 22 -11.15 -14.91 -1.22
C LYS A 22 -10.75 -13.46 -1.52
N LYS A 23 -11.70 -12.52 -1.50
CA LYS A 23 -11.46 -11.11 -1.82
C LYS A 23 -10.37 -10.46 -0.95
N PRO A 24 -10.31 -10.68 0.39
CA PRO A 24 -9.25 -10.10 1.21
C PRO A 24 -7.86 -10.52 0.74
N LEU A 25 -7.67 -11.79 0.37
CA LEU A 25 -6.38 -12.25 -0.12
C LEU A 25 -6.03 -11.58 -1.47
N THR A 26 -6.99 -11.48 -2.39
CA THR A 26 -6.80 -10.78 -3.67
C THR A 26 -6.48 -9.30 -3.47
N HIS A 27 -7.17 -8.61 -2.57
CA HIS A 27 -6.88 -7.22 -2.22
C HIS A 27 -5.47 -7.07 -1.63
N ALA A 28 -5.04 -7.97 -0.76
CA ALA A 28 -3.69 -7.94 -0.21
C ALA A 28 -2.62 -8.09 -1.30
N TYR A 29 -2.79 -9.06 -2.22
CA TYR A 29 -1.87 -9.26 -3.34
C TYR A 29 -1.78 -8.03 -4.25
N ILE A 30 -2.93 -7.47 -4.64
CA ILE A 30 -2.96 -6.29 -5.51
C ILE A 30 -2.32 -5.09 -4.81
N ALA A 31 -2.66 -4.83 -3.54
CA ALA A 31 -2.12 -3.70 -2.79
C ALA A 31 -0.59 -3.76 -2.67
N VAL A 32 -0.03 -4.93 -2.32
CA VAL A 32 1.42 -5.12 -2.21
C VAL A 32 2.10 -4.93 -3.56
N LEU A 33 1.58 -5.52 -4.63
CA LEU A 33 2.18 -5.42 -5.95
C LEU A 33 2.15 -3.98 -6.47
N THR A 34 0.98 -3.33 -6.46
CA THR A 34 0.84 -1.98 -7.04
C THR A 34 1.67 -0.95 -6.27
N ILE A 35 1.58 -0.94 -4.94
CA ILE A 35 2.31 0.04 -4.12
C ILE A 35 3.80 -0.28 -4.07
N GLY A 36 4.18 -1.56 -4.01
CA GLY A 36 5.58 -1.97 -4.11
C GLY A 36 6.22 -1.57 -5.43
N PHE A 37 5.50 -1.69 -6.55
CA PHE A 37 5.99 -1.31 -7.88
C PHE A 37 6.07 0.19 -8.06
N MET A 38 5.07 0.94 -7.61
CA MET A 38 5.13 2.40 -7.59
C MET A 38 6.32 2.88 -6.75
N TRP A 39 6.47 2.35 -5.53
CA TRP A 39 7.57 2.71 -4.66
C TRP A 39 8.93 2.37 -5.26
N SER A 40 9.08 1.20 -5.88
CA SER A 40 10.36 0.80 -6.50
C SER A 40 10.71 1.71 -7.69
N LEU A 41 9.73 2.08 -8.52
CA LEU A 41 9.93 2.99 -9.64
C LEU A 41 10.37 4.38 -9.15
N PHE A 42 9.77 4.89 -8.09
CA PHE A 42 10.13 6.20 -7.54
C PHE A 42 11.51 6.16 -6.86
N THR A 43 11.77 5.10 -6.09
CA THR A 43 13.02 4.96 -5.33
C THR A 43 14.21 4.71 -6.25
N PHE A 44 14.11 3.70 -7.13
CA PHE A 44 15.22 3.25 -7.96
C PHE A 44 15.21 3.86 -9.36
N GLY A 45 14.03 4.09 -9.94
CA GLY A 45 13.91 4.67 -11.28
C GLY A 45 14.08 6.19 -11.29
N LEU A 46 13.59 6.88 -10.26
CA LEU A 46 13.58 8.34 -10.20
C LEU A 46 14.49 8.93 -9.09
N GLY A 47 15.08 8.08 -8.24
CA GLY A 47 15.94 8.55 -7.14
C GLY A 47 15.19 9.34 -6.06
N VAL A 48 13.86 9.23 -6.00
CA VAL A 48 13.03 9.93 -5.02
C VAL A 48 13.05 9.14 -3.72
N MET A 49 13.92 9.56 -2.79
CA MET A 49 13.94 9.04 -1.43
C MET A 49 12.82 9.69 -0.62
N LEU A 50 11.82 8.89 -0.27
CA LEU A 50 10.80 9.30 0.68
C LEU A 50 11.45 9.43 2.08
N PRO A 51 11.20 10.53 2.81
CA PRO A 51 11.55 10.64 4.21
C PRO A 51 11.02 9.43 4.99
N SER A 52 11.73 9.02 6.03
CA SER A 52 11.28 7.97 6.94
C SER A 52 9.86 8.30 7.43
N GLY A 53 8.87 7.52 7.00
CA GLY A 53 7.50 7.71 7.43
C GLY A 53 7.36 7.41 8.91
N ILE A 54 6.58 8.22 9.62
CA ILE A 54 6.15 7.93 10.99
C ILE A 54 4.93 7.02 10.87
N PHE A 55 5.06 5.79 11.38
CA PHE A 55 3.95 4.85 11.44
C PHE A 55 2.96 5.34 12.49
N MET A 56 1.75 5.74 12.07
CA MET A 56 0.68 6.19 12.97
C MET A 56 1.19 7.15 14.06
N ASP A 57 1.68 8.34 13.69
CA ASP A 57 1.94 9.36 14.71
C ASP A 57 0.60 9.83 15.29
N PRO A 58 0.35 9.71 16.60
CA PRO A 58 -0.94 10.03 17.20
C PRO A 58 -1.08 11.51 17.60
N ILE A 59 -0.18 12.38 17.11
CA ILE A 59 -0.17 13.82 17.42
C ILE A 59 -1.09 14.63 16.51
#